data_AF-A0A0G0N1C7-F1
#
_entry.id   AF-A0A0G0N1C7-F1
#
_cell.length_a   1.000
_cell.length_b   1.000
_cell.length_c   1.000
_cell.angle_alpha   90.00
_cell.angle_beta   90.00
_cell.angle_gamma   90.00
#
_symmetry.space_group_name_H-M   'P 1'
#
loop_
_entity.id
_entity.type
_entity.pdbx_description
1 polymer ?
#
loop_
_entity_poly.entity_id
_entity_poly.type
_entity_poly.pdbx_seq_one_letter_code
_entity_poly.pdbx_strand_id
1 'polypeptide(L)'
;MNFEKYQPSPEEIQKAKDSMTDEEKKMSEEREKSFLAPEGKSFDEGKNTLLLDLDKNSVDLDATRELAEKNGFEQKGEFHITVLGFKNGGEVKKALKALPEAERQNTILQIKSLVDSTDWSFVFEPQRFHISKEYVSPDPKNKGAELRERRESYIQMVNLPGMKIFYDKLNSILGTNLEVPPAHITLYTGGDDKEKSKMGIGINTQSEFLKMNPELIS
;
A
#
# COMPACT_ATOMS: atom_id res chain seq x y z
N MET A 1 9.70 -23.90 18.57
CA MET A 1 8.23 -23.96 18.54
C MET A 1 7.81 -23.31 17.23
N ASN A 2 7.22 -24.08 16.31
CA ASN A 2 6.60 -23.52 15.10
C ASN A 2 5.25 -22.94 15.51
N PHE A 3 5.12 -21.62 15.46
CA PHE A 3 3.81 -20.99 15.45
C PHE A 3 3.31 -21.07 14.01
N GLU A 4 2.43 -22.04 13.74
CA GLU A 4 1.63 -21.98 12.52
C GLU A 4 0.85 -20.67 12.52
N LYS A 5 0.97 -19.91 11.43
CA LYS A 5 0.35 -18.60 11.27
C LYS A 5 -1.16 -18.79 11.24
N TYR A 6 -1.82 -18.34 12.29
CA TYR A 6 -3.28 -18.28 12.34
C TYR A 6 -3.76 -17.27 11.30
N GLN A 7 -4.38 -17.76 10.24
CA GLN A 7 -5.22 -16.95 9.36
C GLN A 7 -6.67 -17.27 9.73
N PRO A 8 -7.44 -16.29 10.23
CA PRO A 8 -8.84 -16.55 10.57
C PRO A 8 -9.57 -16.96 9.29
N SER A 9 -10.22 -18.11 9.37
CA SER A 9 -11.12 -18.59 8.33
C SER A 9 -12.26 -17.60 8.08
N PRO A 10 -12.91 -17.64 6.91
CA PRO A 10 -14.12 -16.86 6.66
C PRO A 10 -15.19 -17.03 7.75
N GLU A 11 -15.25 -18.22 8.37
CA GLU A 11 -16.16 -18.54 9.48
C GLU A 11 -15.77 -17.83 10.78
N GLU A 12 -14.47 -17.71 11.08
CA GLU A 12 -13.97 -16.98 12.25
C GLU A 12 -14.16 -15.47 12.10
N ILE A 13 -13.99 -14.95 10.87
CA ILE A 13 -14.30 -13.55 10.55
C ILE A 13 -15.80 -13.30 10.72
N GLN A 14 -16.66 -14.21 10.25
CA GLN A 14 -18.10 -14.07 10.40
C GLN A 14 -18.52 -14.15 11.87
N LYS A 15 -17.96 -15.08 12.64
CA LYS A 15 -18.21 -15.22 14.07
C LYS A 15 -17.77 -14.00 14.86
N ALA A 16 -16.63 -13.38 14.50
CA ALA A 16 -16.19 -12.13 15.09
C ALA A 16 -17.19 -11.00 14.82
N LYS A 17 -17.67 -10.86 13.58
CA LYS A 17 -18.72 -9.89 13.21
C LYS A 17 -20.03 -10.14 13.96
N ASP A 18 -20.41 -11.41 14.13
CA ASP A 18 -21.63 -11.79 14.83
C ASP A 18 -21.53 -11.55 16.34
N SER A 19 -20.31 -11.60 16.91
CA SER A 19 -20.04 -11.36 18.33
C SER A 19 -20.05 -9.89 18.75
N MET A 20 -20.07 -8.95 17.80
CA MET A 20 -20.15 -7.52 18.09
C MET A 20 -21.54 -7.15 18.62
N THR A 21 -21.56 -6.27 19.61
CA THR A 21 -22.79 -5.64 20.11
C THR A 21 -23.44 -4.76 19.04
N ASP A 22 -24.72 -4.44 19.21
CA ASP A 22 -25.44 -3.56 18.28
C ASP A 22 -24.85 -2.14 18.25
N GLU A 23 -24.28 -1.66 19.36
CA GLU A 23 -23.53 -0.40 19.41
C GLU A 23 -22.20 -0.48 18.66
N GLU A 24 -21.44 -1.57 18.79
CA GLU A 24 -20.21 -1.78 18.03
C GLU A 24 -20.47 -1.95 16.53
N LYS A 25 -21.55 -2.64 16.15
CA LYS A 25 -21.99 -2.75 14.75
C LYS A 25 -22.38 -1.39 14.20
N LYS A 26 -23.20 -0.62 14.94
CA LYS A 26 -23.61 0.72 14.53
C LYS A 26 -22.43 1.69 14.44
N MET A 27 -21.47 1.63 15.38
CA MET A 27 -20.25 2.44 15.32
C MET A 27 -19.32 1.99 14.18
N SER A 28 -19.22 0.69 13.90
CA SER A 28 -18.51 0.17 12.72
C SER A 28 -19.16 0.67 11.44
N GLU A 29 -20.49 0.59 11.33
CA GLU A 29 -21.25 1.08 10.19
C GLU A 29 -21.18 2.61 10.03
N GLU A 30 -21.18 3.37 11.12
CA GLU A 30 -21.04 4.84 11.10
C GLU A 30 -19.61 5.27 10.73
N ARG A 31 -18.58 4.55 11.20
CA ARG A 31 -17.18 4.72 10.78
C ARG A 31 -16.97 4.29 9.31
N GLU A 32 -17.63 3.22 8.89
CA GLU A 32 -17.66 2.77 7.49
C GLU A 32 -18.39 3.76 6.56
N LYS A 33 -19.29 4.60 7.11
CA LYS A 33 -20.06 5.60 6.33
C LYS A 33 -19.34 6.93 6.13
N SER A 34 -18.34 7.27 6.94
CA SER A 34 -17.53 8.48 6.70
C SER A 34 -16.33 8.14 5.83
N PHE A 35 -16.56 8.02 4.52
CA PHE A 35 -15.46 7.99 3.56
C PHE A 35 -14.58 9.24 3.73
N LEU A 36 -13.28 9.02 3.85
CA LEU A 36 -12.27 10.06 3.84
C LEU A 36 -11.86 10.35 2.40
N ALA A 37 -11.53 11.60 2.12
CA ALA A 37 -10.88 11.98 0.86
C ALA A 37 -9.38 12.19 1.13
N PRO A 38 -8.49 11.85 0.18
CA PRO A 38 -7.08 12.23 0.30
C PRO A 38 -6.95 13.76 0.24
N GLU A 39 -5.95 14.31 0.93
CA GLU A 39 -5.63 15.74 0.88
C GLU A 39 -5.13 16.15 -0.51
N GLY A 40 -4.46 15.24 -1.18
CA GLY A 40 -3.83 15.46 -2.47
C GLY A 40 -3.65 14.17 -3.25
N LYS A 41 -3.39 14.33 -4.54
CA LYS A 41 -2.96 13.24 -5.42
C LYS A 41 -1.75 13.72 -6.22
N SER A 42 -0.71 12.89 -6.27
CA SER A 42 0.55 13.20 -6.93
C SER A 42 0.83 12.15 -7.99
N PHE A 43 0.68 12.54 -9.26
CA PHE A 43 1.03 11.71 -10.40
C PHE A 43 2.34 12.20 -11.04
N ASP A 44 3.40 11.39 -10.93
CA ASP A 44 4.70 11.66 -11.56
C ASP A 44 4.72 10.98 -12.94
N GLU A 45 4.54 11.76 -14.02
CA GLU A 45 4.53 11.25 -15.40
C GLU A 45 5.87 10.58 -15.80
N GLY A 46 7.00 11.05 -15.25
CA GLY A 46 8.32 10.53 -15.57
C GLY A 46 8.56 9.11 -15.02
N LYS A 47 7.99 8.84 -13.85
CA LYS A 47 8.06 7.55 -13.14
C LYS A 47 6.81 6.69 -13.32
N ASN A 48 5.70 7.28 -13.78
CA ASN A 48 4.37 6.69 -13.83
C ASN A 48 3.91 6.18 -12.46
N THR A 49 4.16 6.97 -11.42
CA THR A 49 3.75 6.67 -10.04
C THR A 49 2.61 7.56 -9.60
N LEU A 50 1.70 7.02 -8.78
CA LEU A 50 0.55 7.73 -8.24
C LEU A 50 0.48 7.48 -6.73
N LEU A 51 0.54 8.57 -5.96
CA LEU A 51 0.37 8.60 -4.52
C LEU A 51 -0.86 9.44 -4.16
N LEU A 52 -1.59 9.01 -3.14
CA LEU A 52 -2.67 9.78 -2.52
C LEU A 52 -2.21 10.24 -1.14
N ASP A 53 -2.04 11.55 -0.97
CA ASP A 53 -1.53 12.14 0.26
C ASP A 53 -2.63 12.21 1.31
N LEU A 54 -2.29 11.93 2.57
CA LEU A 54 -3.25 11.87 3.67
C LEU A 54 -2.93 12.90 4.77
N ASP A 55 -3.99 13.43 5.39
CA ASP A 55 -3.85 14.24 6.60
C ASP A 55 -3.26 13.38 7.71
N LYS A 56 -2.13 13.80 8.27
CA LYS A 56 -1.51 13.15 9.43
C LYS A 56 -2.47 13.03 10.63
N ASN A 57 -3.43 13.94 10.77
CA ASN A 57 -4.39 13.94 11.88
C ASN A 57 -5.51 12.91 11.66
N SER A 58 -5.65 12.38 10.44
CA SER A 58 -6.62 11.32 10.13
C SER A 58 -6.11 9.92 10.50
N VAL A 59 -4.82 9.76 10.75
CA VAL A 59 -4.16 8.48 11.01
C VAL A 59 -4.04 8.23 12.51
N ASP A 60 -4.65 7.15 13.00
CA ASP A 60 -4.53 6.72 14.39
C ASP A 60 -3.19 5.97 14.61
N LEU A 61 -2.21 6.71 15.12
CA LEU A 61 -0.88 6.22 15.46
C LEU A 61 -0.79 5.70 16.90
N ASP A 62 -1.66 6.17 17.79
CA ASP A 62 -1.58 5.85 19.22
C ASP A 62 -1.82 4.36 19.47
N ALA A 63 -2.70 3.74 18.67
CA ALA A 63 -3.00 2.31 18.76
C ALA A 63 -1.78 1.38 18.62
N THR A 64 -0.72 1.80 17.93
CA THR A 64 0.50 0.98 17.74
C THR A 64 1.78 1.61 18.28
N ARG A 65 1.71 2.78 18.92
CA ARG A 65 2.89 3.54 19.32
C ARG A 65 3.77 2.79 20.31
N GLU A 66 3.21 2.29 21.41
CA GLU A 66 3.97 1.59 22.45
C GLU A 66 4.68 0.35 21.88
N LEU A 67 3.98 -0.42 21.04
CA LEU A 67 4.55 -1.59 20.38
C LEU A 67 5.68 -1.20 19.42
N ALA A 68 5.49 -0.14 18.63
CA ALA A 68 6.48 0.35 17.69
C ALA A 68 7.76 0.83 18.40
N GLU A 69 7.62 1.65 19.45
CA GLU A 69 8.74 2.16 20.24
C GLU A 69 9.51 1.02 20.92
N LYS A 70 8.79 0.07 21.52
CA LYS A 70 9.39 -1.12 22.15
C LYS A 70 10.22 -1.95 21.16
N ASN A 71 9.78 -2.01 19.90
CA ASN A 71 10.46 -2.76 18.84
C ASN A 71 11.44 -1.91 18.03
N GLY A 72 11.70 -0.66 18.44
CA GLY A 72 12.69 0.22 17.81
C GLY A 72 12.27 0.78 16.44
N PHE A 73 10.97 0.78 16.14
CA PHE A 73 10.43 1.40 14.92
C PHE A 73 10.34 2.92 15.07
N GLU A 74 10.54 3.63 13.97
CA GLU A 74 10.40 5.09 13.89
C GLU A 74 9.09 5.43 13.17
N GLN A 75 8.37 6.44 13.67
CA GLN A 75 7.13 6.91 13.07
C GLN A 75 7.39 7.51 11.68
N LYS A 76 6.52 7.24 10.71
CA LYS A 76 6.62 7.87 9.39
C LYS A 76 6.22 9.35 9.49
N GLY A 77 7.01 10.22 8.87
CA GLY A 77 6.77 11.67 8.85
C GLY A 77 5.73 12.14 7.83
N GLU A 78 5.34 11.26 6.91
CA GLU A 78 4.37 11.52 5.84
C GLU A 78 3.52 10.26 5.63
N PHE A 79 2.25 10.45 5.27
CA PHE A 79 1.32 9.35 5.02
C PHE A 79 0.74 9.47 3.62
N HIS A 80 0.77 8.35 2.90
CA HIS A 80 0.17 8.25 1.57
C HIS A 80 -0.27 6.82 1.30
N ILE A 81 -1.27 6.67 0.44
CA ILE A 81 -1.64 5.40 -0.19
C ILE A 81 -0.92 5.33 -1.53
N THR A 82 -0.10 4.29 -1.74
CA THR A 82 0.54 4.06 -3.04
C THR A 82 -0.43 3.35 -3.98
N VAL A 83 -0.96 4.06 -4.98
CA VAL A 83 -1.84 3.45 -6.00
C VAL A 83 -1.02 2.84 -7.12
N LEU A 84 0.00 3.57 -7.62
CA LEU A 84 0.97 3.07 -8.60
C LEU A 84 2.37 3.27 -8.05
N GLY A 85 2.99 2.19 -7.57
CA GLY A 85 4.38 2.17 -7.12
C GLY A 85 5.37 1.99 -8.26
N PHE A 86 6.67 2.11 -7.97
CA PHE A 86 7.75 2.05 -8.96
C PHE A 86 7.71 0.83 -9.89
N LYS A 87 7.38 -0.37 -9.37
CA LYS A 87 7.32 -1.59 -10.17
C LYS A 87 6.20 -1.50 -11.22
N ASN A 88 4.98 -1.17 -10.80
CA ASN A 88 3.84 -1.01 -11.71
C ASN A 88 4.05 0.18 -12.65
N GLY A 89 4.62 1.29 -12.16
CA GLY A 89 5.01 2.43 -13.01
C GLY A 89 6.04 2.07 -14.07
N GLY A 90 6.95 1.15 -13.78
CA GLY A 90 7.87 0.55 -14.75
C GLY A 90 7.16 -0.19 -15.88
N GLU A 91 6.14 -1.00 -15.55
CA GLU A 91 5.33 -1.71 -16.54
C GLU A 91 4.47 -0.75 -17.37
N VAL A 92 3.87 0.26 -16.75
CA VAL A 92 3.16 1.34 -17.47
C VAL A 92 4.10 2.05 -18.45
N LYS A 93 5.29 2.43 -17.98
CA LYS A 93 6.32 3.07 -18.82
C LYS A 93 6.74 2.19 -19.99
N LYS A 94 6.84 0.88 -19.77
CA LYS A 94 7.16 -0.09 -20.83
C LYS A 94 6.03 -0.16 -21.87
N ALA A 95 4.77 -0.22 -21.44
CA ALA A 95 3.60 -0.20 -22.34
C ALA A 95 3.55 1.10 -23.17
N LEU A 96 3.71 2.26 -22.53
CA LEU A 96 3.74 3.56 -23.21
C LEU A 96 4.88 3.68 -24.24
N LYS A 97 6.06 3.14 -23.94
CA LYS A 97 7.21 3.14 -24.87
C LYS A 97 6.99 2.28 -26.11
N ALA A 98 6.13 1.27 -26.04
CA ALA A 98 5.79 0.43 -27.19
C ALA A 98 4.86 1.13 -28.18
N LEU A 99 4.21 2.23 -27.78
CA LEU A 99 3.29 2.99 -28.64
C LEU A 99 4.04 4.00 -29.53
N PRO A 100 3.51 4.28 -30.74
CA PRO A 100 3.91 5.43 -31.55
C PRO A 100 3.81 6.74 -30.76
N GLU A 101 4.68 7.73 -31.06
CA GLU A 101 4.77 8.97 -30.27
C GLU A 101 3.42 9.70 -30.15
N ALA A 102 2.67 9.83 -31.26
CA ALA A 102 1.36 10.49 -31.25
C ALA A 102 0.34 9.76 -30.36
N GLU A 103 0.31 8.43 -30.39
CA GLU A 103 -0.58 7.61 -29.55
C GLU A 103 -0.16 7.66 -28.09
N ARG A 104 1.15 7.68 -27.82
CA ARG A 104 1.69 7.77 -26.46
C ARG A 104 1.24 9.03 -25.74
N GLN A 105 1.30 10.19 -26.40
CA GLN A 105 0.86 11.45 -25.80
C GLN A 105 -0.63 11.43 -25.48
N ASN A 106 -1.45 10.91 -26.40
CA ASN A 106 -2.88 10.74 -26.15
C ASN A 106 -3.17 9.77 -24.99
N THR A 107 -2.41 8.67 -24.91
CA THR A 107 -2.54 7.68 -23.84
C THR A 107 -2.17 8.27 -22.48
N ILE A 108 -1.12 9.10 -22.40
CA ILE A 108 -0.76 9.82 -21.17
C ILE A 108 -1.91 10.75 -20.73
N LEU A 109 -2.52 11.50 -21.66
CA LEU A 109 -3.67 12.34 -21.34
C LEU A 109 -4.87 11.53 -20.83
N GLN A 110 -5.12 10.34 -21.40
CA GLN A 110 -6.17 9.44 -20.92
C GLN A 110 -5.87 8.93 -19.49
N ILE A 111 -4.62 8.58 -19.19
CA ILE A 111 -4.21 8.15 -17.84
C ILE A 111 -4.42 9.31 -16.85
N LYS A 112 -4.01 10.54 -17.20
CA LYS A 112 -4.22 11.71 -16.33
C LYS A 112 -5.70 11.97 -16.08
N SER A 113 -6.51 11.94 -17.14
CA SER A 113 -7.96 12.09 -17.01
C SER A 113 -8.58 10.98 -16.15
N LEU A 114 -8.07 9.75 -16.24
CA LEU A 114 -8.46 8.64 -15.38
C LEU A 114 -8.09 8.89 -13.92
N VAL A 115 -6.88 9.39 -13.65
CA VAL A 115 -6.44 9.78 -12.29
C VAL A 115 -7.35 10.87 -11.71
N ASP A 116 -7.72 11.86 -12.51
CA ASP A 116 -8.54 12.99 -12.07
C ASP A 116 -10.02 12.64 -11.85
N SER A 117 -10.54 11.70 -12.64
CA SER A 117 -11.95 11.29 -12.60
C SER A 117 -12.25 10.11 -11.68
N THR A 118 -11.22 9.44 -11.15
CA THR A 118 -11.42 8.35 -10.19
C THR A 118 -11.80 8.92 -8.83
N ASP A 119 -12.83 8.35 -8.21
CA ASP A 119 -13.17 8.62 -6.82
C ASP A 119 -12.17 7.92 -5.90
N TRP A 120 -11.35 8.71 -5.20
CA TRP A 120 -10.30 8.24 -4.31
C TRP A 120 -10.72 8.18 -2.84
N SER A 121 -12.03 8.24 -2.60
CA SER A 121 -12.60 8.08 -1.27
C SER A 121 -12.23 6.73 -0.65
N PHE A 122 -11.83 6.74 0.63
CA PHE A 122 -11.32 5.55 1.32
C PHE A 122 -11.79 5.46 2.78
N VAL A 123 -11.63 4.28 3.36
CA VAL A 123 -11.86 4.02 4.79
C VAL A 123 -10.68 3.22 5.35
N PHE A 124 -10.19 3.61 6.52
CA PHE A 124 -9.20 2.81 7.25
C PHE A 124 -9.82 1.52 7.76
N GLU A 125 -9.19 0.40 7.45
CA GLU A 125 -9.57 -0.87 8.04
C GLU A 125 -8.94 -0.99 9.44
N PRO A 126 -9.58 -1.72 10.38
CA PRO A 126 -9.03 -1.89 11.72
C PRO A 126 -7.73 -2.70 11.73
N GLN A 127 -7.52 -3.57 10.74
CA GLN A 127 -6.37 -4.47 10.70
C GLN A 127 -5.07 -3.72 10.46
N ARG A 128 -4.11 -3.96 11.36
CA ARG A 128 -2.73 -3.49 11.23
C ARG A 128 -1.78 -4.66 11.19
N PHE A 129 -0.76 -4.56 10.35
CA PHE A 129 0.20 -5.65 10.15
C PHE A 129 1.63 -5.18 10.33
N HIS A 130 2.45 -6.03 10.95
CA HIS A 130 3.89 -6.00 10.75
C HIS A 130 4.25 -6.78 9.50
N ILE A 131 5.10 -6.19 8.66
CA ILE A 131 5.66 -6.81 7.47
C ILE A 131 7.18 -6.64 7.45
N SER A 132 7.86 -7.61 6.85
CA SER A 132 9.31 -7.55 6.65
C SER A 132 9.69 -8.00 5.25
N LYS A 133 10.73 -7.38 4.69
CA LYS A 133 11.28 -7.73 3.38
C LYS A 133 12.79 -7.52 3.35
N GLU A 134 13.50 -8.52 2.84
CA GLU A 134 14.92 -8.41 2.51
C GLU A 134 15.09 -7.88 1.09
N TYR A 135 15.91 -6.83 0.95
CA TYR A 135 16.32 -6.27 -0.32
C TYR A 135 17.75 -6.71 -0.62
N VAL A 136 17.97 -7.21 -1.83
CA VAL A 136 19.28 -7.61 -2.31
C VAL A 136 19.71 -6.63 -3.40
N SER A 137 20.90 -6.05 -3.26
CA SER A 137 21.46 -5.13 -4.22
C SER A 137 22.95 -5.43 -4.47
N PRO A 138 23.49 -5.14 -5.66
CA PRO A 138 24.93 -5.31 -5.91
C PRO A 138 25.76 -4.42 -4.98
N ASP A 139 26.86 -4.94 -4.43
CA ASP A 139 27.79 -4.13 -3.65
C ASP A 139 28.58 -3.20 -4.58
N PRO A 140 28.45 -1.86 -4.46
CA PRO A 140 29.18 -0.92 -5.30
C PRO A 140 30.70 -0.95 -5.07
N LYS A 141 31.15 -1.48 -3.91
CA LYS A 141 32.57 -1.56 -3.55
C LYS A 141 33.21 -2.89 -3.93
N ASN A 142 32.41 -3.94 -4.14
CA ASN A 142 32.91 -5.28 -4.42
C ASN A 142 32.10 -5.95 -5.54
N LYS A 143 32.67 -5.96 -6.75
CA LYS A 143 32.02 -6.49 -7.95
C LYS A 143 31.73 -7.98 -7.78
N GLY A 144 30.45 -8.34 -7.81
CA GLY A 144 29.98 -9.72 -7.65
C GLY A 144 29.55 -10.07 -6.22
N ALA A 145 29.74 -9.16 -5.25
CA ALA A 145 29.13 -9.28 -3.93
C ALA A 145 27.73 -8.64 -3.90
N GLU A 146 26.90 -9.09 -2.96
CA GLU A 146 25.56 -8.58 -2.73
C GLU A 146 25.45 -7.97 -1.33
N LEU A 147 24.81 -6.81 -1.24
CA LEU A 147 24.36 -6.21 -0.01
C LEU A 147 22.92 -6.64 0.25
N ARG A 148 22.68 -7.16 1.45
CA ARG A 148 21.35 -7.51 1.96
C ARG A 148 20.94 -6.46 2.97
N GLU A 149 19.69 -6.04 2.89
CA GLU A 149 19.11 -5.04 3.76
C GLU A 149 17.70 -5.49 4.14
N ARG A 150 17.46 -5.76 5.42
CA ARG A 150 16.10 -5.98 5.91
C ARG A 150 15.41 -4.65 6.17
N ARG A 151 14.22 -4.49 5.63
CA ARG A 151 13.27 -3.45 6.01
C ARG A 151 12.06 -4.06 6.68
N GLU A 152 11.45 -3.28 7.55
CA GLU A 152 10.26 -3.63 8.30
C GLU A 152 9.31 -2.45 8.31
N SER A 153 8.01 -2.73 8.34
CA SER A 153 6.99 -1.68 8.42
C SER A 153 5.80 -2.15 9.23
N TYR A 154 5.22 -1.24 10.01
CA TYR A 154 3.86 -1.38 10.51
C TYR A 154 2.95 -0.66 9.54
N ILE A 155 2.00 -1.40 8.99
CA ILE A 155 1.05 -0.88 8.00
C ILE A 155 -0.37 -0.99 8.53
N GLN A 156 -1.25 -0.13 8.03
CA GLN A 156 -2.69 -0.23 8.21
C GLN A 156 -3.34 -0.43 6.86
N MET A 157 -4.26 -1.39 6.77
CA MET A 157 -5.01 -1.66 5.55
C MET A 157 -6.04 -0.57 5.30
N VAL A 158 -6.35 -0.34 4.03
CA VAL A 158 -7.31 0.67 3.60
C VAL A 158 -8.27 0.06 2.59
N ASN A 159 -9.56 0.28 2.78
CA ASN A 159 -10.54 0.02 1.76
C ASN A 159 -10.61 1.23 0.81
N LEU A 160 -10.11 1.05 -0.41
CA LEU A 160 -10.10 2.07 -1.48
C LEU A 160 -10.80 1.53 -2.74
N PRO A 161 -12.15 1.59 -2.81
CA PRO A 161 -12.91 0.98 -3.92
C PRO A 161 -12.50 1.50 -5.31
N GLY A 162 -12.15 2.78 -5.41
CA GLY A 162 -11.71 3.42 -6.64
C GLY A 162 -10.46 2.77 -7.26
N MET A 163 -9.63 2.10 -6.46
CA MET A 163 -8.39 1.48 -6.92
C MET A 163 -8.64 0.35 -7.92
N LYS A 164 -9.64 -0.51 -7.68
CA LYS A 164 -9.98 -1.58 -8.62
C LYS A 164 -10.48 -1.00 -9.94
N ILE A 165 -11.38 -0.01 -9.87
CA ILE A 165 -11.95 0.66 -11.06
C ILE A 165 -10.84 1.34 -11.88
N PHE A 166 -9.89 1.98 -11.20
CA PHE A 166 -8.73 2.60 -11.83
C PHE A 166 -7.88 1.58 -12.58
N TYR A 167 -7.50 0.46 -11.93
CA TYR A 167 -6.66 -0.56 -12.57
C TYR A 167 -7.36 -1.27 -13.74
N ASP A 168 -8.66 -1.55 -13.64
CA ASP A 168 -9.44 -2.14 -14.74
C ASP A 168 -9.39 -1.22 -15.99
N LYS A 169 -9.60 0.09 -15.79
CA LYS A 169 -9.54 1.08 -16.88
C LYS A 169 -8.12 1.30 -17.39
N LEU A 170 -7.13 1.38 -16.50
CA LEU A 170 -5.72 1.54 -16.86
C LEU A 170 -5.25 0.36 -17.74
N ASN A 171 -5.60 -0.87 -17.34
CA ASN A 171 -5.31 -2.07 -18.11
C ASN A 171 -5.97 -2.05 -19.49
N SER A 172 -7.22 -1.57 -19.58
CA SER A 172 -7.89 -1.40 -20.86
C SER A 172 -7.22 -0.34 -21.76
N ILE A 173 -6.75 0.77 -21.19
CA ILE A 173 -6.06 1.84 -21.92
C ILE A 173 -4.71 1.32 -22.48
N LEU A 174 -3.97 0.56 -21.68
CA LEU A 174 -2.60 0.14 -22.00
C LEU A 174 -2.51 -1.23 -22.68
N GLY A 175 -3.59 -2.00 -22.73
CA GLY A 175 -3.55 -3.41 -23.14
C GLY A 175 -2.70 -4.27 -22.21
N THR A 176 -2.71 -3.96 -20.91
CA THR A 176 -1.93 -4.67 -19.88
C THR A 176 -2.83 -5.51 -18.96
N ASN A 177 -2.21 -6.26 -18.04
CA ASN A 177 -2.91 -7.01 -17.01
C ASN A 177 -2.21 -6.83 -15.65
N LEU A 178 -2.07 -5.58 -15.22
CA LEU A 178 -1.51 -5.23 -13.92
C LEU A 178 -2.47 -5.68 -12.82
N GLU A 179 -1.96 -6.41 -11.83
CA GLU A 179 -2.71 -6.79 -10.64
C GLU A 179 -2.91 -5.55 -9.75
N VAL A 180 -4.08 -5.48 -9.09
CA VAL A 180 -4.39 -4.43 -8.12
C VAL A 180 -3.62 -4.72 -6.81
N PRO A 181 -2.72 -3.84 -6.35
CA PRO A 181 -2.08 -4.04 -5.05
C PRO A 181 -3.07 -3.87 -3.90
N PRO A 182 -2.82 -4.52 -2.75
CA PRO A 182 -3.56 -4.22 -1.53
C PRO A 182 -3.28 -2.78 -1.07
N ALA A 183 -4.35 -2.00 -0.89
CA ALA A 183 -4.25 -0.62 -0.40
C ALA A 183 -3.90 -0.61 1.09
N HIS A 184 -2.88 0.18 1.43
CA HIS A 184 -2.39 0.31 2.79
C HIS A 184 -1.65 1.64 2.96
N ILE A 185 -1.43 2.02 4.20
CA ILE A 185 -0.54 3.11 4.60
C ILE A 185 0.57 2.57 5.50
N THR A 186 1.75 3.18 5.45
CA THR A 186 2.84 2.86 6.39
C THR A 186 2.78 3.79 7.59
N LEU A 187 2.61 3.22 8.78
CA LEU A 187 2.55 3.93 10.05
C LEU A 187 3.95 4.16 10.64
N TYR A 188 4.74 3.08 10.67
CA TYR A 188 6.08 3.06 11.25
C TYR A 188 7.03 2.25 10.36
N THR A 189 8.32 2.59 10.41
CA THR A 189 9.38 1.92 9.65
C THR A 189 10.53 1.50 10.55
N GLY A 190 11.15 0.36 10.22
CA GLY A 190 12.34 -0.16 10.88
C GLY A 190 13.21 -0.94 9.90
N GLY A 191 14.42 -1.31 10.30
CA GLY A 191 15.32 -2.11 9.47
C GLY A 191 16.79 -1.93 9.82
N ASP A 192 17.65 -2.62 9.05
CA ASP A 192 19.09 -2.63 9.28
C ASP A 192 19.75 -1.28 8.94
N ASP A 193 19.26 -0.61 7.89
CA ASP A 193 19.73 0.71 7.45
C ASP A 193 18.65 1.76 7.79
N LYS A 194 18.97 2.63 8.76
CA LYS A 194 18.03 3.65 9.25
C LYS A 194 17.52 4.58 8.15
N GLU A 195 18.37 5.05 7.26
CA GLU A 195 17.96 6.02 6.24
C GLU A 195 17.10 5.36 5.17
N LYS A 196 17.47 4.14 4.78
CA LYS A 196 16.71 3.42 3.77
C LYS A 196 15.39 2.85 4.27
N SER A 197 15.32 2.48 5.55
CA SER A 197 14.09 1.98 6.16
C SER A 197 12.94 3.00 6.11
N LYS A 198 13.22 4.31 6.14
CA LYS A 198 12.23 5.40 6.03
C LYS A 198 11.39 5.35 4.75
N MET A 199 11.88 4.68 3.71
CA MET A 199 11.14 4.47 2.46
C MET A 199 9.95 3.52 2.62
N GLY A 200 9.90 2.73 3.68
CA GLY A 200 8.91 1.66 3.87
C GLY A 200 9.10 0.51 2.88
N ILE A 201 8.07 -0.32 2.76
CA ILE A 201 8.03 -1.50 1.91
C ILE A 201 6.90 -1.34 0.89
N GLY A 202 7.24 -1.28 -0.39
CA GLY A 202 6.25 -1.31 -1.46
C GLY A 202 5.67 -2.72 -1.67
N ILE A 203 4.34 -2.82 -1.68
CA ILE A 203 3.58 -4.04 -1.96
C ILE A 203 2.86 -3.87 -3.31
N ASN A 204 3.16 -4.73 -4.29
CA ASN A 204 2.61 -4.57 -5.64
C ASN A 204 1.48 -5.55 -5.98
N THR A 205 1.32 -6.62 -5.20
CA THR A 205 0.35 -7.71 -5.43
C THR A 205 -0.08 -8.31 -4.11
N GLN A 206 -1.25 -8.97 -4.06
CA GLN A 206 -1.69 -9.69 -2.87
C GLN A 206 -0.76 -10.86 -2.55
N SER A 207 -0.25 -11.53 -3.59
CA SER A 207 0.71 -12.63 -3.44
C SER A 207 2.04 -12.17 -2.82
N GLU A 208 2.50 -10.95 -3.15
CA GLU A 208 3.69 -10.37 -2.54
C GLU A 208 3.47 -10.07 -1.06
N PHE A 209 2.32 -9.48 -0.70
CA PHE A 209 1.95 -9.25 0.70
C PHE A 209 1.99 -10.55 1.51
N LEU A 210 1.35 -11.61 1.03
CA LEU A 210 1.30 -12.90 1.72
C LEU A 210 2.70 -13.52 1.89
N LYS A 211 3.58 -13.38 0.90
CA LYS A 211 4.97 -13.87 0.96
C LYS A 211 5.82 -13.14 2.01
N MET A 212 5.46 -11.91 2.37
CA MET A 212 6.11 -11.17 3.47
C MET A 212 5.71 -11.69 4.85
N ASN A 213 4.78 -12.66 4.92
CA ASN A 213 4.34 -13.28 6.16
C ASN A 213 3.78 -12.26 7.16
N PRO A 214 2.74 -11.49 6.78
CA PRO A 214 2.25 -10.40 7.60
C PRO A 214 1.75 -10.91 8.95
N GLU A 215 2.15 -10.22 10.01
CA GLU A 215 1.75 -10.53 11.39
C GLU A 215 0.73 -9.49 11.85
N LEU A 216 -0.47 -9.92 12.24
CA LEU A 216 -1.50 -9.02 12.77
C LEU A 216 -1.03 -8.46 14.11
N ILE A 217 -1.00 -7.13 14.25
CA ILE A 217 -0.52 -6.43 15.46
C ILE A 217 -1.60 -5.64 16.18
N SER A 218 -2.73 -5.36 15.50
CA SER A 218 -3.92 -4.73 16.07
C SER A 218 -5.10 -4.89 15.11
#